data_AF-A0A8B9Z711-F1
#
_entry.id   AF-A0A8B9Z711-F1
#
_cell.length_a   1.000
_cell.length_b   1.000
_cell.length_c   1.000
_cell.angle_alpha   90.00
_cell.angle_beta   90.00
_cell.angle_gamma   90.00
#
_symmetry.space_group_name_H-M   'P 1'
#
loop_
_entity.id
_entity.type
_entity.pdbx_description
1 polymer ?
#
loop_
_entity_poly.entity_id
_entity_poly.type
_entity_poly.pdbx_seq_one_letter_code
_entity_poly.pdbx_strand_id
1 'polypeptide(L)'
;MQEFWEGQSGHKYGPESTERKNMVKQVDRTIGYLRQRIKESGLESNLNLIITSDHGMETVIKTNEIHIQTVKNFTFKDIQFELLDYGPNGLLLPKEGKLEHVYSVLKNAHPNLHVYKKADFPRRFHYANHSRITPLLLYSDPGYVQFNKGEHGFDNEAMNMKTIFRAVGPAFKQGLVVEPFESVNVYALLCELLGITPEPHDGSLDAVKPIAVLSCLGSLRVPGSSTRNVWRNEEGHGS
;
A
#
# COMPACT_ATOMS: atom_id res chain seq x y z
N MET A 1 -4.89 10.66 -8.28
CA MET A 1 -4.25 11.73 -9.09
C MET A 1 -2.74 11.81 -8.85
N GLN A 2 -2.24 11.52 -7.64
CA GLN A 2 -0.80 11.49 -7.31
C GLN A 2 -0.06 10.30 -7.97
N GLU A 3 -0.62 9.08 -7.91
CA GLU A 3 -0.08 7.89 -8.61
C GLU A 3 0.11 8.11 -10.12
N PHE A 4 -0.84 8.80 -10.77
CA PHE A 4 -0.83 8.94 -12.23
C PHE A 4 0.28 9.87 -12.75
N TRP A 5 0.74 10.85 -12.00
CA TRP A 5 1.70 11.83 -12.50
C TRP A 5 3.05 11.75 -11.79
N GLU A 6 3.05 11.68 -10.46
CA GLU A 6 4.28 11.60 -9.67
C GLU A 6 4.89 10.20 -9.76
N GLY A 7 4.06 9.16 -9.65
CA GLY A 7 4.48 7.76 -9.86
C GLY A 7 5.07 7.55 -11.26
N GLN A 8 4.35 7.96 -12.32
CA GLN A 8 4.84 7.84 -13.69
C GLN A 8 6.16 8.59 -13.95
N SER A 9 6.28 9.82 -13.43
CA SER A 9 7.52 10.60 -13.53
C SER A 9 8.66 9.91 -12.76
N GLY A 10 8.37 9.41 -11.56
CA GLY A 10 9.30 8.63 -10.74
C GLY A 10 9.81 7.38 -11.45
N HIS A 11 8.93 6.60 -12.08
CA HIS A 11 9.35 5.41 -12.84
C HIS A 11 10.23 5.77 -14.03
N LYS A 12 9.80 6.76 -14.83
CA LYS A 12 10.46 7.12 -16.10
C LYS A 12 11.80 7.80 -15.90
N TYR A 13 11.89 8.72 -14.94
CA TYR A 13 13.04 9.59 -14.75
C TYR A 13 13.87 9.25 -13.50
N GLY A 14 13.30 8.48 -12.57
CA GLY A 14 13.90 8.17 -11.27
C GLY A 14 13.43 9.15 -10.19
N PRO A 15 13.37 8.72 -8.92
CA PRO A 15 12.92 9.57 -7.83
C PRO A 15 13.84 10.77 -7.63
N GLU A 16 15.13 10.75 -7.95
CA GLU A 16 16.00 11.92 -7.73
C GLU A 16 16.02 12.97 -8.86
N SER A 17 15.18 12.77 -9.88
CA SER A 17 15.14 13.59 -11.09
C SER A 17 14.55 15.00 -10.89
N THR A 18 14.93 15.92 -11.79
CA THR A 18 14.33 17.27 -11.86
C THR A 18 12.87 17.20 -12.29
N GLU A 19 12.52 16.25 -13.14
CA GLU A 19 11.16 15.96 -13.61
C GLU A 19 10.25 15.59 -12.44
N ARG A 20 10.69 14.72 -11.52
CA ARG A 20 9.95 14.39 -10.31
C ARG A 20 9.81 15.63 -9.41
N LYS A 21 10.89 16.40 -9.20
CA LYS A 21 10.81 17.66 -8.41
C LYS A 21 9.80 18.66 -9.00
N ASN A 22 9.73 18.78 -10.33
CA ASN A 22 8.74 19.63 -10.99
C ASN A 22 7.32 19.11 -10.81
N MET A 23 7.13 17.79 -10.81
CA MET A 23 5.84 17.17 -10.53
C MET A 23 5.39 17.40 -9.08
N VAL A 24 6.29 17.29 -8.10
CA VAL A 24 6.00 17.62 -6.69
C VAL A 24 5.52 19.07 -6.56
N LYS A 25 6.17 20.02 -7.24
CA LYS A 25 5.71 21.43 -7.27
C LYS A 25 4.31 21.56 -7.87
N GLN A 26 3.94 20.71 -8.84
CA GLN A 26 2.60 20.71 -9.41
C GLN A 26 1.57 20.16 -8.41
N VAL A 27 1.88 19.06 -7.72
CA VAL A 27 1.04 18.52 -6.64
C VAL A 27 0.80 19.56 -5.55
N ASP A 28 1.84 20.28 -5.13
CA ASP A 28 1.73 21.37 -4.14
C ASP A 28 0.77 22.48 -4.61
N ARG A 29 0.90 22.93 -5.87
CA ARG A 29 -0.06 23.89 -6.47
C ARG A 29 -1.49 23.35 -6.49
N THR A 30 -1.68 22.07 -6.79
CA THR A 30 -2.99 21.42 -6.79
C THR A 30 -3.58 21.35 -5.39
N ILE A 31 -2.77 21.07 -4.36
CA ILE A 31 -3.21 21.12 -2.95
C ILE A 31 -3.65 22.53 -2.58
N GLY A 32 -2.86 23.55 -2.95
CA GLY A 32 -3.21 24.95 -2.74
C GLY A 32 -4.55 25.32 -3.39
N TYR A 33 -4.74 24.90 -4.65
CA TYR A 33 -6.01 25.10 -5.37
C TYR A 33 -7.18 24.39 -4.67
N LEU A 34 -7.02 23.12 -4.27
CA LEU A 34 -8.06 22.38 -3.56
C LEU A 34 -8.49 23.10 -2.27
N ARG A 35 -7.52 23.55 -1.47
CA ARG A 35 -7.81 24.31 -0.23
C ARG A 35 -8.51 25.63 -0.51
N GLN A 36 -8.11 26.35 -1.56
CA GLN A 36 -8.79 27.57 -1.98
C GLN A 36 -10.25 27.29 -2.33
N ARG A 37 -10.54 26.23 -3.10
CA ARG A 37 -11.91 25.87 -3.49
C ARG A 37 -12.77 25.45 -2.31
N ILE A 38 -12.21 24.72 -1.33
CA ILE A 38 -12.90 24.39 -0.07
C ILE A 38 -13.32 25.66 0.67
N LYS A 39 -12.41 26.64 0.77
CA LYS A 39 -12.68 27.94 1.41
C LYS A 39 -13.75 28.75 0.67
N GLU A 40 -13.60 28.91 -0.64
CA GLU A 40 -14.56 29.66 -1.48
C GLU A 40 -15.97 29.03 -1.48
N SER A 41 -16.05 27.73 -1.22
CA SER A 41 -17.31 27.00 -1.11
C SER A 41 -17.91 26.99 0.31
N GLY A 42 -17.27 27.68 1.27
CA GLY A 42 -17.74 27.75 2.66
C GLY A 42 -17.63 26.43 3.44
N LEU A 43 -16.82 25.47 2.97
CA LEU A 43 -16.70 24.13 3.56
C LEU A 43 -15.61 24.03 4.64
N GLU A 44 -14.78 25.06 4.80
CA GLU A 44 -13.58 25.04 5.65
C GLU A 44 -13.87 24.65 7.12
N SER A 45 -15.03 25.04 7.67
CA SER A 45 -15.40 24.72 9.05
C SER A 45 -16.00 23.31 9.24
N ASN A 46 -16.41 22.65 8.16
CA ASN A 46 -17.24 21.44 8.20
C ASN A 46 -16.63 20.26 7.42
N LEU A 47 -15.45 20.44 6.80
CA LEU A 47 -14.79 19.44 5.99
C LEU A 47 -13.41 19.09 6.56
N ASN A 48 -13.18 17.79 6.75
CA ASN A 48 -11.88 17.23 7.08
C ASN A 48 -11.19 16.76 5.79
N LEU A 49 -9.99 17.29 5.51
CA LEU A 49 -9.17 16.95 4.36
C LEU A 49 -7.99 16.08 4.81
N ILE A 50 -7.87 14.89 4.25
CA ILE A 50 -6.69 14.02 4.37
C ILE A 50 -6.01 13.96 3.00
N ILE A 51 -4.69 14.13 2.98
CA ILE A 51 -3.82 13.97 1.82
C ILE A 51 -2.80 12.87 2.17
N THR A 52 -2.80 11.80 1.41
CA THR A 52 -1.92 10.65 1.62
C THR A 52 -1.57 10.03 0.27
N SER A 53 -0.65 9.06 0.27
CA SER A 53 -0.32 8.22 -0.87
C SER A 53 -0.20 6.77 -0.41
N ASP A 54 -0.15 5.88 -1.37
CA ASP A 54 0.06 4.45 -1.28
C ASP A 54 1.49 4.05 -0.85
N HIS A 55 2.53 4.60 -1.49
CA HIS A 55 3.92 4.21 -1.25
C HIS A 55 4.93 5.27 -1.69
N GLY A 56 6.19 5.06 -1.32
CA GLY A 56 7.33 5.83 -1.85
C GLY A 56 7.87 5.29 -3.19
N MET A 57 9.13 5.59 -3.49
CA MET A 57 9.82 5.25 -4.74
C MET A 57 11.32 5.11 -4.50
N GLU A 58 11.94 4.06 -5.04
CA GLU A 58 13.38 3.80 -4.96
C GLU A 58 14.04 3.97 -6.34
N THR A 59 15.31 4.36 -6.37
CA THR A 59 16.10 4.41 -7.61
C THR A 59 16.53 3.01 -8.02
N VAL A 60 16.33 2.68 -9.30
CA VAL A 60 16.77 1.39 -9.85
C VAL A 60 18.26 1.40 -10.15
N ILE A 61 18.96 0.36 -9.68
CA ILE A 61 20.38 0.12 -9.91
C ILE A 61 20.51 -0.76 -11.16
N LYS A 62 21.17 -0.22 -12.20
CA LYS A 62 21.37 -0.89 -13.51
C LYS A 62 22.63 -1.76 -13.57
N THR A 63 23.13 -2.18 -12.41
CA THR A 63 24.31 -3.05 -12.30
C THR A 63 23.94 -4.27 -11.48
N ASN A 64 24.53 -5.42 -11.83
CA ASN A 64 24.25 -6.70 -11.17
C ASN A 64 22.74 -7.04 -11.14
N GLU A 65 22.09 -6.91 -12.30
CA GLU A 65 20.66 -7.17 -12.46
C GLU A 65 20.33 -8.66 -12.23
N ILE A 66 19.14 -8.91 -11.69
CA ILE A 66 18.66 -10.26 -11.40
C ILE A 66 18.01 -10.84 -12.65
N HIS A 67 18.64 -11.82 -13.28
CA HIS A 67 18.09 -12.55 -14.43
C HIS A 67 17.82 -14.01 -14.05
N ILE A 68 16.57 -14.33 -13.69
CA ILE A 68 16.19 -15.69 -13.28
C ILE A 68 16.44 -16.70 -14.42
N GLN A 69 16.30 -16.29 -15.69
CA GLN A 69 16.54 -17.17 -16.84
C GLN A 69 17.99 -17.68 -16.99
N THR A 70 18.97 -17.00 -16.36
CA THR A 70 20.39 -17.38 -16.46
C THR A 70 20.86 -18.24 -15.29
N VAL A 71 20.01 -18.48 -14.30
CA VAL A 71 20.34 -19.29 -13.13
C VAL A 71 20.60 -20.73 -13.57
N LYS A 72 21.79 -21.23 -13.24
CA LYS A 72 22.20 -22.60 -13.57
C LYS A 72 21.22 -23.60 -12.95
N ASN A 73 20.80 -24.59 -13.75
CA ASN A 73 19.83 -25.63 -13.37
C ASN A 73 18.39 -25.14 -13.15
N PHE A 74 18.09 -23.86 -13.44
CA PHE A 74 16.71 -23.39 -13.50
C PHE A 74 16.14 -23.59 -14.91
N THR A 75 14.84 -23.90 -15.00
CA THR A 75 14.13 -23.92 -16.28
C THR A 75 12.67 -23.54 -16.11
N PHE A 76 12.18 -22.63 -16.96
CA PHE A 76 10.76 -22.29 -17.03
C PHE A 76 9.87 -23.47 -17.47
N LYS A 77 10.45 -24.55 -18.01
CA LYS A 77 9.69 -25.78 -18.31
C LYS A 77 9.10 -26.44 -17.06
N ASP A 78 9.68 -26.18 -15.88
CA ASP A 78 9.21 -26.68 -14.60
C ASP A 78 8.16 -25.77 -13.94
N ILE A 79 7.81 -24.64 -14.58
CA ILE A 79 6.85 -23.65 -14.10
C ILE A 79 5.50 -23.83 -14.82
N GLN A 80 4.42 -23.85 -14.05
CA GLN A 80 3.04 -23.91 -14.55
C GLN A 80 2.45 -22.51 -14.72
N PHE A 81 2.73 -21.62 -13.78
CA PHE A 81 2.34 -20.22 -13.83
C PHE A 81 3.45 -19.35 -13.23
N GLU A 82 3.64 -18.18 -13.83
CA GLU A 82 4.57 -17.17 -13.36
C GLU A 82 3.97 -15.78 -13.45
N LEU A 83 4.31 -14.96 -12.47
CA LEU A 83 4.19 -13.52 -12.52
C LEU A 83 5.56 -12.98 -12.11
N LEU A 84 6.36 -12.64 -13.11
CA LEU A 84 7.69 -12.04 -13.01
C LEU A 84 7.69 -10.71 -13.78
N ASP A 85 8.82 -10.02 -13.82
CA ASP A 85 9.01 -8.79 -14.60
C ASP A 85 8.03 -7.65 -14.23
N TYR A 86 7.47 -7.69 -13.02
CA TYR A 86 6.55 -6.69 -12.48
C TYR A 86 7.09 -6.11 -11.17
N GLY A 87 8.04 -5.18 -11.31
CA GLY A 87 8.76 -4.59 -10.18
C GLY A 87 9.66 -5.60 -9.46
N PRO A 88 9.84 -5.48 -8.13
CA PRO A 88 10.75 -6.32 -7.37
C PRO A 88 10.13 -7.62 -6.86
N ASN A 89 8.86 -7.89 -7.17
CA ASN A 89 8.13 -9.05 -6.64
C ASN A 89 7.92 -10.10 -7.72
N GLY A 90 7.93 -11.37 -7.30
CA GLY A 90 7.67 -12.51 -8.17
C GLY A 90 6.77 -13.55 -7.51
N LEU A 91 5.92 -14.17 -8.30
CA LEU A 91 5.08 -15.31 -7.90
C LEU A 91 5.33 -16.46 -8.86
N LEU A 92 5.68 -17.64 -8.33
CA LEU A 92 5.90 -18.85 -9.11
C LEU A 92 5.02 -19.98 -8.60
N LEU A 93 4.32 -20.63 -9.54
CA LEU A 93 3.67 -21.91 -9.35
C LEU A 93 4.44 -22.97 -10.14
N PRO A 94 5.35 -23.73 -9.49
CA PRO A 94 5.97 -24.89 -10.10
C PRO A 94 4.93 -25.96 -10.48
N LYS A 95 5.24 -26.76 -11.51
CA LYS A 95 4.47 -27.96 -11.84
C LYS A 95 4.51 -28.98 -10.70
N GLU A 96 3.59 -29.92 -10.71
CA GLU A 96 3.52 -31.01 -9.74
C GLU A 96 4.87 -31.72 -9.60
N GLY A 97 5.32 -31.95 -8.36
CA GLY A 97 6.61 -32.57 -8.04
C GLY A 97 7.85 -31.68 -8.24
N LYS A 98 7.71 -30.44 -8.75
CA LYS A 98 8.87 -29.56 -9.05
C LYS A 98 9.18 -28.51 -7.99
N LEU A 99 8.30 -28.32 -7.00
CA LEU A 99 8.44 -27.27 -5.98
C LEU A 99 9.82 -27.26 -5.30
N GLU A 100 10.25 -28.40 -4.76
CA GLU A 100 11.52 -28.49 -4.03
C GLU A 100 12.72 -28.24 -4.93
N HIS A 101 12.68 -28.75 -6.16
CA HIS A 101 13.74 -28.51 -7.14
C HIS A 101 13.88 -27.02 -7.45
N VAL A 102 12.78 -26.37 -7.87
CA VAL A 102 12.76 -24.94 -8.21
C VAL A 102 13.20 -24.08 -7.02
N TYR A 103 12.69 -24.37 -5.82
CA TYR A 103 13.09 -23.67 -4.61
C TYR A 103 14.59 -23.78 -4.33
N SER A 104 15.14 -25.00 -4.36
CA SER A 104 16.55 -25.23 -4.05
C SER A 104 17.50 -24.53 -5.01
N VAL A 105 17.12 -24.42 -6.28
CA VAL A 105 17.90 -23.74 -7.32
C VAL A 105 17.85 -22.22 -7.14
N LEU A 106 16.68 -21.66 -6.82
CA LEU A 106 16.49 -20.21 -6.77
C LEU A 106 16.87 -19.58 -5.42
N LYS A 107 16.78 -20.30 -4.30
CA LYS A 107 16.93 -19.75 -2.94
C LYS A 107 18.20 -18.90 -2.75
N ASN A 108 19.30 -19.30 -3.36
CA ASN A 108 20.60 -18.63 -3.26
C ASN A 108 21.13 -18.21 -4.64
N ALA A 109 20.25 -18.05 -5.62
CA ALA A 109 20.65 -17.77 -7.00
C ALA A 109 21.27 -16.37 -7.16
N HIS A 110 20.91 -15.43 -6.28
CA HIS A 110 21.43 -14.07 -6.30
C HIS A 110 21.41 -13.49 -4.87
N PRO A 111 22.44 -12.74 -4.43
CA PRO A 111 22.52 -12.21 -3.07
C PRO A 111 21.38 -11.23 -2.73
N ASN A 112 20.84 -10.53 -3.73
CA ASN A 112 19.77 -9.54 -3.58
C ASN A 112 18.39 -10.09 -3.99
N LEU A 113 18.23 -11.41 -4.12
CA LEU A 113 16.96 -12.07 -4.42
C LEU A 113 16.58 -12.97 -3.26
N HIS A 114 15.43 -12.71 -2.66
CA HIS A 114 14.90 -13.52 -1.57
C HIS A 114 13.78 -14.41 -2.09
N VAL A 115 13.94 -15.73 -1.94
CA VAL A 115 12.96 -16.71 -2.39
C VAL A 115 12.42 -17.49 -1.20
N TYR A 116 11.11 -17.50 -1.05
CA TYR A 116 10.41 -18.14 0.05
C TYR A 116 9.38 -19.14 -0.46
N LYS A 117 9.26 -20.25 0.24
CA LYS A 117 8.01 -21.01 0.23
C LYS A 117 6.95 -20.20 0.95
N LYS A 118 5.71 -20.31 0.51
CA LYS A 118 4.56 -19.59 1.09
C LYS A 118 4.46 -19.69 2.61
N ALA A 119 4.72 -20.88 3.17
CA ALA A 119 4.67 -21.11 4.61
C ALA A 119 5.78 -20.41 5.41
N ASP A 120 6.91 -20.11 4.76
CA ASP A 120 8.12 -19.55 5.37
C ASP A 120 8.23 -18.03 5.13
N PHE A 121 7.31 -17.44 4.38
CA PHE A 121 7.35 -16.00 4.08
C PHE A 121 7.19 -15.18 5.37
N PRO A 122 7.98 -14.10 5.58
CA PRO A 122 7.99 -13.38 6.84
C PRO A 122 6.60 -12.82 7.20
N ARG A 123 6.11 -13.20 8.39
CA ARG A 123 4.75 -12.84 8.84
C ARG A 123 4.52 -11.34 8.97
N ARG A 124 5.58 -10.55 9.24
CA ARG A 124 5.50 -9.09 9.37
C ARG A 124 4.98 -8.37 8.12
N PHE A 125 5.04 -9.02 6.95
CA PHE A 125 4.51 -8.44 5.72
C PHE A 125 2.99 -8.57 5.61
N HIS A 126 2.35 -9.43 6.42
CA HIS A 126 0.91 -9.71 6.35
C HIS A 126 0.40 -10.04 4.93
N TYR A 127 1.25 -10.69 4.11
CA TYR A 127 1.02 -10.87 2.67
C TYR A 127 0.67 -12.33 2.27
N ALA A 128 1.50 -13.29 2.68
CA ALA A 128 1.50 -14.62 2.07
C ALA A 128 0.30 -15.52 2.44
N ASN A 129 -0.41 -15.23 3.54
CA ASN A 129 -1.49 -16.08 4.03
C ASN A 129 -2.83 -15.84 3.28
N HIS A 130 -2.83 -16.04 1.97
CA HIS A 130 -4.02 -15.89 1.14
C HIS A 130 -4.03 -16.90 -0.02
N SER A 131 -5.21 -17.39 -0.43
CA SER A 131 -5.35 -18.45 -1.44
C SER A 131 -4.77 -18.09 -2.81
N ARG A 132 -4.80 -16.80 -3.18
CA ARG A 132 -4.23 -16.27 -4.44
C ARG A 132 -2.70 -16.26 -4.48
N ILE A 133 -2.02 -16.40 -3.34
CA ILE A 133 -0.56 -16.40 -3.29
C ILE A 133 -0.02 -17.79 -3.66
N THR A 134 0.93 -17.83 -4.58
CA THR A 134 1.53 -19.06 -5.11
C THR A 134 2.46 -19.75 -4.10
N PRO A 135 2.82 -21.03 -4.31
CA PRO A 135 3.72 -21.76 -3.42
C PRO A 135 5.12 -21.14 -3.25
N LEU A 136 5.63 -20.45 -4.28
CA LEU A 136 6.87 -19.69 -4.21
C LEU A 136 6.61 -18.20 -4.41
N LEU A 137 7.23 -17.38 -3.55
CA LEU A 137 7.24 -15.94 -3.60
C LEU A 137 8.68 -15.45 -3.66
N LEU A 138 8.90 -14.37 -4.38
CA LEU A 138 10.18 -13.73 -4.54
C LEU A 138 10.04 -12.24 -4.26
N TYR A 139 11.02 -11.66 -3.58
CA TYR A 139 11.22 -10.21 -3.64
C TYR A 139 12.72 -9.89 -3.70
N SER A 140 13.09 -8.76 -4.33
CA SER A 140 14.47 -8.29 -4.37
C SER A 140 14.75 -7.17 -3.37
N ASP A 141 16.03 -6.97 -3.05
CA ASP A 141 16.46 -5.80 -2.27
C ASP A 141 16.20 -4.49 -3.03
N PRO A 142 16.05 -3.36 -2.32
CA PRO A 142 15.86 -2.03 -2.90
C PRO A 142 16.79 -1.75 -4.08
N GLY A 143 16.18 -1.34 -5.21
CA GLY A 143 16.88 -0.95 -6.44
C GLY A 143 17.16 -2.08 -7.43
N TYR A 144 17.01 -3.35 -7.08
CA TYR A 144 17.32 -4.47 -7.98
C TYR A 144 16.12 -4.93 -8.83
N VAL A 145 15.90 -4.25 -9.97
CA VAL A 145 14.86 -4.56 -10.99
C VAL A 145 15.32 -4.12 -12.40
N GLN A 146 14.70 -4.63 -13.47
CA GLN A 146 15.27 -4.50 -14.83
C GLN A 146 14.80 -3.25 -15.63
N PHE A 147 13.56 -2.79 -15.49
CA PHE A 147 12.97 -1.92 -16.53
C PHE A 147 13.04 -0.41 -16.25
N ASN A 148 12.66 0.03 -15.05
CA ASN A 148 12.45 1.45 -14.77
C ASN A 148 13.72 2.16 -14.24
N LYS A 149 13.68 3.50 -14.13
CA LYS A 149 14.69 4.29 -13.39
C LYS A 149 14.31 4.48 -11.92
N GLY A 150 13.01 4.45 -11.63
CA GLY A 150 12.46 4.36 -10.29
C GLY A 150 11.50 3.18 -10.19
N GLU A 151 11.47 2.52 -9.04
CA GLU A 151 10.54 1.41 -8.81
C GLU A 151 10.04 1.40 -7.36
N HIS A 152 8.91 0.74 -7.13
CA HIS A 152 8.35 0.53 -5.80
C HIS A 152 7.92 -0.94 -5.60
N GLY A 153 7.35 -1.24 -4.44
CA GLY A 153 6.95 -2.59 -4.07
C GLY A 153 8.05 -3.40 -3.38
N PHE A 154 9.15 -2.76 -3.00
CA PHE A 154 10.17 -3.35 -2.13
C PHE A 154 9.63 -3.54 -0.71
N ASP A 155 10.48 -4.04 0.18
CA ASP A 155 10.20 -4.16 1.61
C ASP A 155 9.61 -2.86 2.19
N ASN A 156 8.46 -2.97 2.87
CA ASN A 156 7.78 -1.83 3.47
C ASN A 156 8.58 -1.20 4.62
N GLU A 157 9.61 -1.87 5.14
CA GLU A 157 10.55 -1.29 6.11
C GLU A 157 11.55 -0.33 5.47
N ALA A 158 11.82 -0.42 4.16
CA ALA A 158 12.73 0.47 3.46
C ALA A 158 12.24 1.92 3.55
N MET A 159 13.14 2.86 3.90
CA MET A 159 12.78 4.27 4.07
C MET A 159 12.22 4.90 2.79
N ASN A 160 12.71 4.48 1.63
CA ASN A 160 12.23 4.98 0.35
C ASN A 160 10.86 4.43 -0.04
N MET A 161 10.31 3.43 0.67
CA MET A 161 8.94 2.93 0.48
C MET A 161 7.92 3.63 1.39
N LYS A 162 8.37 4.42 2.36
CA LYS A 162 7.48 5.18 3.25
C LYS A 162 6.77 6.28 2.45
N THR A 163 5.55 6.60 2.85
CA THR A 163 4.71 7.60 2.17
C THR A 163 4.22 8.68 3.15
N ILE A 164 3.53 9.69 2.62
CA ILE A 164 3.04 10.83 3.38
C ILE A 164 1.64 10.57 3.96
N PHE A 165 1.40 11.16 5.13
CA PHE A 165 0.06 11.40 5.66
C PHE A 165 -0.02 12.84 6.16
N ARG A 166 -0.99 13.59 5.67
CA ARG A 166 -1.26 14.98 6.05
C ARG A 166 -2.76 15.14 6.26
N ALA A 167 -3.15 15.88 7.29
CA ALA A 167 -4.55 16.08 7.60
C ALA A 167 -4.79 17.53 8.08
N VAL A 168 -5.94 18.09 7.70
CA VAL A 168 -6.39 19.42 8.14
C VAL A 168 -7.91 19.46 8.17
N GLY A 169 -8.48 20.12 9.17
CA GLY A 169 -9.93 20.24 9.32
C GLY A 169 -10.35 20.43 10.77
N PRO A 170 -11.65 20.64 11.02
CA PRO A 170 -12.19 20.87 12.36
C PRO A 170 -11.94 19.73 13.35
N ALA A 171 -11.76 18.49 12.87
CA ALA A 171 -11.52 17.33 13.71
C ALA A 171 -10.02 17.05 13.98
N PHE A 172 -9.09 17.83 13.40
CA PHE A 172 -7.65 17.58 13.51
C PHE A 172 -6.95 18.64 14.36
N LYS A 173 -5.95 18.21 15.14
CA LYS A 173 -5.08 19.13 15.88
C LYS A 173 -4.20 19.93 14.92
N GLN A 174 -3.97 21.19 15.23
CA GLN A 174 -3.13 22.08 14.43
C GLN A 174 -1.67 22.03 14.89
N GLY A 175 -0.73 22.16 13.94
CA GLY A 175 0.70 22.21 14.24
C GLY A 175 1.29 20.92 14.83
N LEU A 176 0.55 19.81 14.76
CA LEU A 176 0.97 18.53 15.32
C LEU A 176 1.79 17.72 14.30
N VAL A 177 2.92 17.20 14.76
CA VAL A 177 3.67 16.13 14.11
C VAL A 177 3.61 14.92 15.03
N VAL A 178 3.34 13.75 14.47
CA VAL A 178 3.26 12.47 15.20
C VAL A 178 4.33 11.51 14.69
N GLU A 179 4.64 10.51 15.51
CA GLU A 179 5.47 9.38 15.08
C GLU A 179 4.82 8.60 13.92
N PRO A 180 5.61 7.85 13.13
CA PRO A 180 5.08 7.03 12.04
C PRO A 180 4.05 6.00 12.53
N PHE A 181 3.09 5.71 11.67
CA PHE A 181 2.10 4.65 11.86
C PHE A 181 1.82 3.94 10.54
N GLU A 182 1.28 2.72 10.60
CA GLU A 182 0.96 1.94 9.42
C GLU A 182 -0.37 2.40 8.78
N SER A 183 -0.43 2.38 7.45
CA SER A 183 -1.59 2.85 6.67
C SER A 183 -2.89 2.08 6.97
N VAL A 184 -2.79 0.85 7.48
CA VAL A 184 -3.94 0.04 7.92
C VAL A 184 -4.80 0.74 8.98
N ASN A 185 -4.22 1.66 9.75
CA ASN A 185 -4.94 2.42 10.79
C ASN A 185 -5.81 3.56 10.22
N VAL A 186 -5.63 3.94 8.95
CA VAL A 186 -6.37 5.05 8.33
C VAL A 186 -7.86 4.74 8.22
N TYR A 187 -8.25 3.48 7.97
CA TYR A 187 -9.67 3.10 7.90
C TYR A 187 -10.40 3.38 9.22
N ALA A 188 -9.82 3.00 10.36
CA ALA A 188 -10.38 3.26 11.68
C ALA A 188 -10.57 4.77 11.93
N LEU A 189 -9.59 5.59 11.53
CA LEU A 189 -9.69 7.05 11.61
C LEU A 189 -10.83 7.59 10.75
N LEU A 190 -11.00 7.10 9.51
CA LEU A 190 -12.06 7.54 8.63
C LEU A 190 -13.45 7.22 9.20
N CYS A 191 -13.63 6.02 9.75
CA CYS A 191 -14.88 5.63 10.42
C CYS A 191 -15.20 6.54 11.61
N GLU A 192 -14.19 6.83 12.45
CA GLU A 192 -14.32 7.76 13.58
C GLU A 192 -14.72 9.17 13.11
N LEU A 193 -14.06 9.71 12.09
CA LEU A 193 -14.34 11.04 11.54
C LEU A 193 -15.73 11.16 10.92
N LEU A 194 -16.26 10.06 10.36
CA LEU A 194 -17.58 10.00 9.76
C LEU A 194 -18.69 9.63 10.76
N GLY A 195 -18.34 9.22 11.98
CA GLY A 195 -19.30 8.75 12.98
C GLY A 195 -20.01 7.45 12.59
N ILE A 196 -19.33 6.56 11.85
CA ILE A 196 -19.88 5.27 11.41
C ILE A 196 -19.19 4.10 12.12
N THR A 197 -19.92 3.00 12.27
CA THR A 197 -19.36 1.77 12.82
C THR A 197 -18.40 1.13 11.81
N PRO A 198 -17.14 0.86 12.19
CA PRO A 198 -16.22 0.15 11.32
C PRO A 198 -16.58 -1.34 11.20
N GLU A 199 -16.35 -1.92 10.02
CA GLU A 199 -16.34 -3.37 9.83
C GLU A 199 -15.11 -4.01 10.50
N PRO A 200 -15.05 -5.35 10.69
CA PRO A 200 -13.83 -6.00 11.17
C PRO A 200 -12.62 -5.68 10.30
N HIS A 201 -11.54 -5.20 10.92
CA HIS A 201 -10.32 -4.75 10.25
C HIS A 201 -9.08 -4.96 11.12
N ASP A 202 -7.89 -4.91 10.51
CA ASP A 202 -6.61 -5.10 11.21
C ASP A 202 -6.03 -3.80 11.81
N GLY A 203 -6.62 -2.64 11.48
CA GLY A 203 -6.19 -1.34 12.01
C GLY A 203 -6.56 -1.12 13.47
N SER A 204 -5.91 -0.15 14.12
CA SER A 204 -6.18 0.29 15.49
C SER A 204 -6.44 1.79 15.53
N LEU A 205 -7.60 2.19 16.04
CA LEU A 205 -7.92 3.61 16.24
C LEU A 205 -6.92 4.28 17.19
N ASP A 206 -6.44 3.58 18.22
CA ASP A 206 -5.51 4.13 19.20
C ASP A 206 -4.18 4.59 18.59
N ALA A 207 -3.75 3.98 17.48
CA ALA A 207 -2.53 4.37 16.77
C ALA A 207 -2.64 5.76 16.12
N VAL A 208 -3.86 6.21 15.81
CA VAL A 208 -4.14 7.46 15.06
C VAL A 208 -4.99 8.46 15.84
N LYS A 209 -5.53 8.02 16.99
CA LYS A 209 -6.30 8.83 17.92
C LYS A 209 -5.61 10.12 18.38
N PRO A 210 -4.28 10.17 18.60
CA PRO A 210 -3.61 11.40 18.99
C PRO A 210 -3.72 12.54 17.96
N ILE A 211 -4.00 12.22 16.70
CA ILE A 211 -4.09 13.18 15.58
C ILE A 211 -5.40 13.98 15.65
N ALA A 212 -6.48 13.38 16.17
CA ALA A 212 -7.82 13.95 16.21
C ALA A 212 -8.11 14.73 17.51
N VAL A 213 -9.02 15.70 17.41
CA VAL A 213 -9.63 16.40 18.54
C VAL A 213 -10.90 15.64 18.92
N LEU A 214 -10.78 14.72 19.89
CA LEU A 214 -11.87 13.80 20.31
C LEU A 214 -13.13 14.48 20.88
N SER A 215 -13.13 15.82 21.04
CA SER A 215 -14.23 16.55 21.65
C SER A 215 -15.33 17.01 20.69
N CYS A 216 -15.21 16.79 19.37
CA CYS A 216 -16.16 17.34 18.38
C CYS A 216 -17.17 16.34 17.77
N LEU A 217 -17.03 15.03 18.01
CA LEU A 217 -17.91 14.03 17.36
C LEU A 217 -19.30 13.89 18.02
N GLY A 218 -19.56 14.63 19.10
CA GLY A 218 -20.87 14.60 19.80
C GLY A 218 -22.01 15.37 19.13
N SER A 219 -21.77 16.19 18.09
CA SER A 219 -22.82 17.09 17.55
C SER A 219 -23.28 16.84 16.11
N LEU A 220 -22.64 15.94 15.35
CA LEU A 220 -23.14 15.52 14.04
C LEU A 220 -24.20 14.42 14.17
N ARG A 221 -25.27 14.70 14.94
CA ARG A 221 -26.52 13.93 14.79
C ARG A 221 -27.20 14.40 13.52
N VAL A 222 -27.25 13.55 12.50
CA VAL A 222 -28.19 13.72 11.39
C VAL A 222 -29.60 13.70 11.99
N PRO A 223 -30.40 14.77 11.89
CA PRO A 223 -31.78 14.72 12.33
C PRO A 223 -32.56 13.79 11.38
N GLY A 224 -32.92 12.58 11.84
CA GLY A 224 -33.99 11.80 11.21
C GLY A 224 -33.72 10.36 10.77
N SER A 225 -32.62 9.69 11.12
CA SER A 225 -32.51 8.25 10.85
C SER A 225 -33.16 7.42 11.96
N SER A 226 -34.45 7.12 11.81
CA SER A 226 -35.05 5.98 12.53
C SER A 226 -34.46 4.69 11.94
N THR A 227 -33.57 4.04 12.66
CA THR A 227 -33.12 2.69 12.30
C THR A 227 -34.26 1.71 12.57
N ARG A 228 -35.07 1.42 11.53
CA ARG A 228 -35.84 0.17 11.51
C ARG A 228 -34.86 -0.96 11.18
N ASN A 229 -34.55 -1.78 12.17
CA ASN A 229 -33.99 -3.10 11.96
C ASN A 229 -34.97 -3.92 11.12
N VAL A 230 -34.67 -4.11 9.85
CA VAL A 230 -35.33 -5.10 9.00
C VAL A 230 -34.22 -5.84 8.29
N TRP A 231 -33.85 -7.00 8.82
CA TRP A 231 -33.55 -8.26 8.12
C TRP A 231 -33.33 -9.34 9.19
N ARG A 232 -34.43 -9.75 9.83
CA ARG A 232 -34.60 -11.13 10.29
C ARG A 232 -35.46 -11.78 9.23
N ASN A 233 -34.97 -12.83 8.58
CA ASN A 233 -35.80 -13.92 8.08
C ASN A 233 -35.04 -15.21 8.37
N GLU A 234 -35.45 -15.83 9.47
CA GLU A 234 -35.51 -17.27 9.59
C GLU A 234 -36.55 -17.75 8.56
N GLU A 235 -36.22 -18.72 7.71
CA GLU A 235 -37.20 -19.67 7.23
C GLU A 235 -36.58 -21.07 7.30
N GLY A 236 -37.12 -21.87 8.22
CA GLY A 236 -37.07 -23.32 8.21
C GLY A 236 -38.49 -23.86 7.99
N HIS A 237 -38.51 -25.15 7.60
CA HIS A 237 -39.66 -26.02 7.27
C HIS A 237 -40.12 -25.94 5.81
N GLY A 238 -40.26 -27.03 5.05
CA GLY A 238 -40.12 -28.46 5.34
C GLY A 238 -40.91 -29.27 4.32
N SER A 239 -40.26 -30.26 3.71
CA SER A 239 -40.79 -31.57 3.25
C SER A 239 -39.72 -32.25 2.41
#